data_AF-A0A1F9KES8-F1
#
_entry.id   AF-A0A1F9KES8-F1
#
_cell.length_a   1.000
_cell.length_b   1.000
_cell.length_c   1.000
_cell.angle_alpha   90.00
_cell.angle_beta   90.00
_cell.angle_gamma   90.00
#
_symmetry.space_group_name_H-M   'P 1'
#
loop_
_entity.id
_entity.type
_entity.pdbx_description
1 polymer ?
#
loop_
_entity_poly.entity_id
_entity_poly.type
_entity_poly.pdbx_seq_one_letter_code
_entity_poly.pdbx_strand_id
1 'polypeptide(L)'
;MSQILTREESQELIKLCKNGRLYEIRDWISAGKSLRMAPEITKTILSVAIKTGFHSLVEMIAPHETQEAKNQGLADAVSQKRLDLVELLVACGAEVKAVPFSDALLCWEPRIIRFFLDNGADVITGSPFTLAFEARVRTALRPFLECKQRYPELTTELQEQADCALRKFAYDGDLKWVSLLMWAGADPRSRGPKLGDEYDGGADEEIDEDYTTALKEACYQESLVVLKRLKPDPERDNLTELLNCASFFACKEIIKYLLEIGAKPNDKPNGASMAMDRCLSHLDFEAILYRQRITRWGVRRTMECLEELVKHGAIWRPDDSWRMSTVRRTLYRADPEVTVDLLMLFIKHRSCSEETLCELVRPPKMRQHLKPCEKNLLRLGLDLRSAREKAEKARIEAARQAYVLLNRYNREQLYEEVWSESTQKVAKKYGLSDVGLAKVCKKLNVPRPGVGHWAKKAAEAYGKASPVAPIVESILRKETKRLFGAATGNCDIK
;
A
#
# COMPACT_ATOMS: atom_id res chain seq x y z
N MET A 1 -29.65 54.46 -33.48
CA MET A 1 -29.43 53.03 -33.74
C MET A 1 -28.04 52.88 -34.33
N SER A 2 -27.05 52.41 -33.55
CA SER A 2 -25.69 52.20 -34.07
C SER A 2 -25.72 51.10 -35.12
N GLN A 3 -25.64 51.49 -36.39
CA GLN A 3 -25.71 50.60 -37.55
C GLN A 3 -24.57 49.57 -37.46
N ILE A 4 -24.89 48.29 -37.61
CA ILE A 4 -23.87 47.24 -37.70
C ILE A 4 -23.20 47.37 -39.08
N LEU A 5 -21.88 47.23 -39.13
CA LEU A 5 -21.13 47.30 -40.39
C LEU A 5 -21.50 46.13 -41.32
N THR A 6 -21.45 46.37 -42.62
CA THR A 6 -21.49 45.29 -43.62
C THR A 6 -20.23 44.43 -43.55
N ARG A 7 -20.24 43.26 -44.20
CA ARG A 7 -19.09 42.35 -44.24
C ARG A 7 -17.88 43.01 -44.90
N GLU A 8 -18.08 43.72 -46.01
CA GLU A 8 -17.04 44.40 -46.78
C GLU A 8 -16.42 45.53 -45.95
N GLU A 9 -17.24 46.40 -45.35
CA GLU A 9 -16.77 47.51 -44.50
C GLU A 9 -16.01 46.98 -43.27
N SER A 10 -16.49 45.89 -42.67
CA SER A 10 -15.82 45.24 -41.56
C SER A 10 -14.43 44.71 -41.95
N GLN A 11 -14.29 44.10 -43.14
CA GLN A 11 -13.01 43.63 -43.65
C GLN A 11 -12.05 44.78 -43.98
N GLU A 12 -12.57 45.88 -44.52
CA GLU A 12 -11.79 47.10 -44.76
C GLU A 12 -11.27 47.69 -43.45
N LEU A 13 -12.14 47.86 -42.45
CA LEU A 13 -11.74 48.37 -41.13
C LEU A 13 -10.70 47.49 -40.45
N ILE A 14 -10.84 46.15 -40.52
CA ILE A 14 -9.82 45.21 -40.05
C ILE A 14 -8.48 45.43 -40.77
N LYS A 15 -8.50 45.62 -42.09
CA LYS A 15 -7.28 45.83 -42.89
C LYS A 15 -6.59 47.13 -42.50
N LEU A 16 -7.35 48.21 -42.30
CA LEU A 16 -6.84 49.49 -41.82
C LEU A 16 -6.18 49.35 -40.44
N CYS A 17 -6.84 48.65 -39.52
CA CYS A 17 -6.34 48.41 -38.17
C CYS A 17 -5.07 47.55 -38.16
N LYS A 18 -5.05 46.46 -38.93
CA LYS A 18 -3.86 45.61 -39.10
C LYS A 18 -2.65 46.36 -39.67
N ASN A 19 -2.89 47.29 -40.57
CA ASN A 19 -1.85 48.09 -41.22
C ASN A 19 -1.44 49.32 -40.41
N GLY A 20 -1.99 49.55 -39.21
CA GLY A 20 -1.62 50.70 -38.38
C GLY A 20 -2.07 52.04 -38.95
N ARG A 21 -3.10 52.09 -39.81
CA ARG A 21 -3.56 53.32 -40.48
C ARG A 21 -4.39 54.20 -39.53
N LEU A 22 -3.74 54.74 -38.50
CA LEU A 22 -4.34 55.50 -37.40
C LEU A 22 -5.22 56.67 -37.89
N TYR A 23 -4.73 57.44 -38.87
CA TYR A 23 -5.45 58.61 -39.38
C TYR A 23 -6.74 58.23 -40.12
N GLU A 24 -6.71 57.18 -40.94
CA GLU A 24 -7.91 56.70 -41.64
C GLU A 24 -8.98 56.16 -40.68
N ILE A 25 -8.55 55.51 -39.59
CA ILE A 25 -9.47 55.03 -38.54
C ILE A 25 -10.03 56.22 -37.74
N ARG A 26 -9.21 57.23 -37.46
CA ARG A 26 -9.68 58.46 -36.83
C ARG A 26 -10.72 59.17 -37.70
N ASP A 27 -10.46 59.29 -38.99
CA ASP A 27 -11.37 59.92 -39.93
C ASP A 27 -12.67 59.11 -40.04
N TRP A 28 -12.59 57.77 -40.02
CA TRP A 28 -13.74 56.86 -39.95
C TRP A 28 -14.63 57.12 -38.72
N ILE A 29 -14.02 57.23 -37.53
CA ILE A 29 -14.73 57.52 -36.28
C ILE A 29 -15.32 58.93 -36.31
N SER A 30 -14.57 59.92 -36.78
CA SER A 30 -15.02 61.32 -36.87
C SER A 30 -16.19 61.51 -37.82
N ALA A 31 -16.30 60.67 -38.85
CA ALA A 31 -17.43 60.62 -39.77
C ALA A 31 -18.69 59.98 -39.14
N GLY A 32 -18.65 59.57 -37.87
CA GLY A 32 -19.75 58.93 -37.16
C GLY A 32 -20.04 57.51 -37.62
N LYS A 33 -19.13 56.89 -38.39
CA LYS A 33 -19.29 55.50 -38.83
C LYS A 33 -19.15 54.55 -37.64
N SER A 34 -19.92 53.47 -37.67
CA SER A 34 -19.90 52.45 -36.62
C SER A 34 -18.60 51.67 -36.59
N LEU A 35 -18.26 51.17 -35.40
CA LEU A 35 -17.17 50.21 -35.16
C LEU A 35 -17.69 48.79 -34.90
N ARG A 36 -19.02 48.62 -34.82
CA ARG A 36 -19.66 47.32 -34.57
C ARG A 36 -19.58 46.45 -35.81
N MET A 37 -18.77 45.40 -35.71
CA MET A 37 -18.50 44.43 -36.76
C MET A 37 -19.76 43.66 -37.19
N ALA A 38 -19.78 43.22 -38.45
CA ALA A 38 -20.80 42.31 -38.97
C ALA A 38 -20.88 41.02 -38.12
N PRO A 39 -22.08 40.44 -37.90
CA PRO A 39 -22.25 39.27 -37.02
C PRO A 39 -21.51 38.02 -37.51
N GLU A 40 -21.16 37.94 -38.79
CA GLU A 40 -20.35 36.86 -39.36
C GLU A 40 -18.87 36.96 -38.98
N ILE A 41 -18.43 38.10 -38.43
CA ILE A 41 -17.05 38.35 -38.03
C ILE A 41 -16.95 38.27 -36.51
N THR A 42 -16.31 37.20 -36.04
CA THR A 42 -16.18 36.89 -34.61
C THR A 42 -15.19 37.76 -33.86
N LYS A 43 -14.32 38.50 -34.56
CA LYS A 43 -13.28 39.33 -33.94
C LYS A 43 -13.74 40.78 -33.87
N THR A 44 -13.75 41.36 -32.67
CA THR A 44 -13.95 42.80 -32.48
C THR A 44 -12.77 43.57 -33.06
N ILE A 45 -13.00 44.80 -33.50
CA ILE A 45 -11.94 45.65 -34.01
C ILE A 45 -10.92 45.98 -32.90
N LEU A 46 -11.38 46.06 -31.65
CA LEU A 46 -10.53 46.19 -30.47
C LEU A 46 -9.59 44.99 -30.28
N SER A 47 -10.06 43.74 -30.41
CA SER A 47 -9.18 42.56 -30.34
C SER A 47 -8.13 42.57 -31.46
N VAL A 48 -8.48 43.08 -32.64
CA VAL A 48 -7.50 43.26 -33.74
C VAL A 48 -6.46 44.31 -33.36
N ALA A 49 -6.86 45.45 -32.80
CA ALA A 49 -5.95 46.52 -32.37
C ALA A 49 -5.01 46.07 -31.23
N ILE A 50 -5.50 45.27 -30.30
CA ILE A 50 -4.69 44.70 -29.21
C ILE A 50 -3.66 43.72 -29.78
N LYS A 51 -4.06 42.84 -30.71
CA LYS A 51 -3.16 41.87 -31.36
C LYS A 51 -2.08 42.52 -32.23
N THR A 52 -2.33 43.69 -32.81
CA THR A 52 -1.30 44.44 -33.54
C THR A 52 -0.34 45.16 -32.60
N GLY A 53 -0.71 45.35 -31.33
CA GLY A 53 0.14 45.90 -30.28
C GLY A 53 0.27 47.42 -30.31
N PHE A 54 -0.52 48.11 -31.13
CA PHE A 54 -0.48 49.57 -31.29
C PHE A 54 -1.31 50.27 -30.19
N HIS A 55 -0.62 50.79 -29.17
CA HIS A 55 -1.24 51.51 -28.05
C HIS A 55 -2.21 52.61 -28.49
N SER A 56 -1.80 53.46 -29.44
CA SER A 56 -2.62 54.57 -29.94
C SER A 56 -3.89 54.14 -30.68
N LEU A 57 -3.91 52.94 -31.29
CA LEU A 57 -5.14 52.41 -31.89
C LEU A 57 -6.10 51.94 -30.80
N VAL A 58 -5.58 51.26 -29.78
CA VAL A 58 -6.38 50.80 -28.65
C VAL A 58 -6.98 52.00 -27.91
N GLU A 59 -6.20 53.05 -27.67
CA GLU A 59 -6.64 54.28 -26.98
C GLU A 59 -7.78 54.98 -27.74
N MET A 60 -7.73 54.98 -29.07
CA MET A 60 -8.76 55.57 -29.91
C MET A 60 -10.02 54.71 -30.01
N ILE A 61 -9.86 53.39 -30.13
CA ILE A 61 -10.97 52.47 -30.41
C ILE A 61 -11.73 52.10 -29.13
N ALA A 62 -11.02 51.83 -28.03
CA ALA A 62 -11.60 51.28 -26.80
C ALA A 62 -12.75 52.11 -26.23
N PRO A 63 -12.71 53.47 -26.17
CA PRO A 63 -13.81 54.27 -25.61
C PRO A 63 -15.16 54.09 -26.32
N HIS A 64 -15.15 53.70 -27.60
CA HIS A 64 -16.34 53.57 -28.44
C HIS A 64 -16.92 52.16 -28.50
N GLU A 65 -16.27 51.20 -27.84
CA GLU A 65 -16.65 49.79 -27.84
C GLU A 65 -17.60 49.41 -26.70
N THR A 66 -18.23 48.23 -26.82
CA THR A 66 -19.10 47.71 -25.76
C THR A 66 -18.31 47.25 -24.54
N GLN A 67 -18.98 47.13 -23.40
CA GLN A 67 -18.33 46.68 -22.16
C GLN A 67 -17.76 45.27 -22.31
N GLU A 68 -18.47 44.37 -22.98
CA GLU A 68 -18.04 43.00 -23.25
C GLU A 68 -16.78 42.98 -24.12
N ALA A 69 -16.72 43.84 -25.14
CA ALA A 69 -15.54 43.96 -25.99
C ALA A 69 -14.33 44.50 -25.22
N LYS A 70 -14.53 45.47 -24.32
CA LYS A 70 -13.48 45.99 -23.44
C LYS A 70 -12.97 44.92 -22.47
N ASN A 71 -13.88 44.16 -21.84
CA ASN A 71 -13.53 43.08 -20.91
C ASN A 71 -12.77 41.95 -21.62
N GLN A 72 -13.21 41.54 -22.81
CA GLN A 72 -12.46 40.59 -23.64
C GLN A 72 -11.10 41.15 -24.07
N GLY A 73 -11.05 42.43 -24.41
CA GLY A 73 -9.79 43.13 -24.70
C GLY A 73 -8.83 43.12 -23.52
N LEU A 74 -9.33 43.29 -22.30
CA LEU A 74 -8.53 43.23 -21.08
C LEU A 74 -7.94 41.83 -20.89
N ALA A 75 -8.74 40.77 -21.09
CA ALA A 75 -8.25 39.39 -21.08
C ALA A 75 -7.17 39.15 -22.15
N ASP A 76 -7.40 39.64 -23.38
CA ASP A 76 -6.42 39.55 -24.48
C ASP A 76 -5.10 40.27 -24.10
N ALA A 77 -5.16 41.45 -23.48
CA ALA A 77 -3.99 42.21 -23.04
C ALA A 77 -3.21 41.51 -21.93
N VAL A 78 -3.90 40.91 -20.96
CA VAL A 78 -3.29 40.08 -19.90
C VAL A 78 -2.57 38.88 -20.50
N SER A 79 -3.21 38.16 -21.43
CA SER A 79 -2.61 37.01 -22.12
C SER A 79 -1.34 37.37 -22.91
N GLN A 80 -1.30 38.60 -23.45
CA GLN A 80 -0.14 39.15 -24.18
C GLN A 80 0.91 39.79 -23.27
N LYS A 81 0.69 39.82 -21.95
CA LYS A 81 1.63 40.37 -20.96
C LYS A 81 1.91 41.87 -21.16
N ARG A 82 0.93 42.59 -21.71
CA ARG A 82 1.05 44.03 -22.04
C ARG A 82 0.42 44.88 -20.96
N LEU A 83 1.19 45.21 -19.92
CA LEU A 83 0.73 46.06 -18.81
C LEU A 83 0.21 47.43 -19.29
N ASP A 84 0.87 48.02 -20.28
CA ASP A 84 0.47 49.31 -20.87
C ASP A 84 -0.95 49.25 -21.47
N LEU A 85 -1.31 48.13 -22.10
CA LEU A 85 -2.66 47.93 -22.62
C LEU A 85 -3.67 47.57 -21.53
N VAL A 86 -3.25 46.86 -20.49
CA VAL A 86 -4.07 46.56 -19.30
C VAL A 86 -4.48 47.87 -18.62
N GLU A 87 -3.52 48.74 -18.30
CA GLU A 87 -3.75 50.05 -17.67
C GLU A 87 -4.67 50.93 -18.52
N LEU A 88 -4.41 50.97 -19.83
CA LEU A 88 -5.22 51.74 -20.79
C LEU A 88 -6.67 51.23 -20.85
N LEU A 89 -6.87 49.92 -21.00
CA LEU A 89 -8.21 49.34 -21.12
C LEU A 89 -9.04 49.56 -19.86
N VAL A 90 -8.42 49.43 -18.68
CA VAL A 90 -9.08 49.73 -17.40
C VAL A 90 -9.40 51.23 -17.29
N ALA A 91 -8.50 52.12 -17.73
CA ALA A 91 -8.78 53.56 -17.80
C ALA A 91 -9.94 53.89 -18.78
N CYS A 92 -10.12 53.09 -19.85
CA CYS A 92 -11.26 53.17 -20.76
C CYS A 92 -12.55 52.51 -20.22
N GLY A 93 -12.55 52.00 -18.99
CA GLY A 93 -13.70 51.44 -18.29
C GLY A 93 -13.82 49.91 -18.38
N ALA A 94 -12.79 49.17 -18.81
CA ALA A 94 -12.80 47.71 -18.69
C ALA A 94 -12.85 47.29 -17.21
N GLU A 95 -13.65 46.28 -16.88
CA GLU A 95 -13.84 45.83 -15.51
C GLU A 95 -12.77 44.81 -15.12
N VAL A 96 -11.99 45.10 -14.08
CA VAL A 96 -10.94 44.18 -13.58
C VAL A 96 -11.51 42.83 -13.16
N LYS A 97 -12.71 42.82 -12.56
CA LYS A 97 -13.38 41.60 -12.10
C LYS A 97 -13.92 40.71 -13.23
N ALA A 98 -14.03 41.24 -14.46
CA ALA A 98 -14.46 40.45 -15.60
C ALA A 98 -13.38 39.48 -16.10
N VAL A 99 -12.12 39.72 -15.73
CA VAL A 99 -11.01 38.79 -16.00
C VAL A 99 -10.73 38.01 -14.72
N PRO A 100 -10.84 36.66 -14.73
CA PRO A 100 -10.50 35.84 -13.59
C PRO A 100 -9.10 36.13 -13.09
N PHE A 101 -8.92 36.27 -11.78
CA PHE A 101 -7.61 36.57 -11.23
C PHE A 101 -6.58 35.45 -11.48
N SER A 102 -7.05 34.22 -11.72
CA SER A 102 -6.22 33.11 -12.18
C SER A 102 -5.45 33.45 -13.46
N ASP A 103 -6.07 34.13 -14.43
CA ASP A 103 -5.44 34.48 -15.71
C ASP A 103 -4.33 35.52 -15.51
N ALA A 104 -4.58 36.49 -14.61
CA ALA A 104 -3.57 37.47 -14.22
C ALA A 104 -2.39 36.81 -13.50
N LEU A 105 -2.60 35.78 -12.67
CA LEU A 105 -1.53 35.01 -12.06
C LEU A 105 -0.78 34.17 -13.11
N LEU A 106 -1.51 33.47 -13.98
CA LEU A 106 -0.99 32.58 -15.03
C LEU A 106 -0.25 33.30 -16.16
N CYS A 107 -0.28 34.63 -16.22
CA CYS A 107 0.58 35.39 -17.14
C CYS A 107 2.03 35.52 -16.64
N TRP A 108 2.31 35.20 -15.37
CA TRP A 108 3.61 35.27 -14.68
C TRP A 108 4.19 36.68 -14.50
N GLU A 109 3.50 37.74 -14.91
CA GLU A 109 4.01 39.11 -14.83
C GLU A 109 3.71 39.79 -13.50
N PRO A 110 4.71 40.07 -12.64
CA PRO A 110 4.48 40.62 -11.30
C PRO A 110 3.76 41.97 -11.31
N ARG A 111 4.00 42.79 -12.34
CA ARG A 111 3.38 44.11 -12.46
C ARG A 111 1.89 44.01 -12.79
N ILE A 112 1.49 43.07 -13.65
CA ILE A 112 0.07 42.83 -13.97
C ILE A 112 -0.64 42.26 -12.76
N ILE A 113 -0.04 41.27 -12.08
CA ILE A 113 -0.60 40.71 -10.84
C ILE A 113 -0.84 41.82 -9.81
N ARG A 114 0.15 42.69 -9.61
CA ARG A 114 0.05 43.80 -8.67
C ARG A 114 -1.04 44.79 -9.06
N PHE A 115 -1.11 45.15 -10.34
CA PHE A 115 -2.16 46.03 -10.86
C PHE A 115 -3.56 45.47 -10.57
N PHE A 116 -3.78 44.18 -10.81
CA PHE A 116 -5.07 43.53 -10.53
C PHE A 116 -5.43 43.56 -9.04
N LEU A 117 -4.46 43.29 -8.16
CA LEU A 117 -4.68 43.38 -6.71
C LEU A 117 -5.01 44.80 -6.23
N ASP A 118 -4.31 45.79 -6.76
CA ASP A 118 -4.55 47.20 -6.39
C ASP A 118 -5.90 47.72 -6.89
N ASN A 119 -6.45 47.11 -7.94
CA ASN A 119 -7.75 47.45 -8.53
C ASN A 119 -8.89 46.48 -8.13
N GLY A 120 -8.73 45.72 -7.04
CA GLY A 120 -9.84 44.96 -6.44
C GLY A 120 -10.22 43.67 -7.17
N ALA A 121 -9.23 42.95 -7.72
CA ALA A 121 -9.42 41.61 -8.24
C ALA A 121 -10.05 40.66 -7.22
N ASP A 122 -10.88 39.73 -7.70
CA ASP A 122 -11.46 38.67 -6.88
C ASP A 122 -10.43 37.57 -6.65
N VAL A 123 -10.01 37.40 -5.39
CA VAL A 123 -8.97 36.45 -4.98
C VAL A 123 -9.54 35.10 -4.51
N ILE A 124 -10.86 34.94 -4.51
CA ILE A 124 -11.55 33.77 -3.95
C ILE A 124 -12.23 32.95 -5.04
N THR A 125 -13.03 33.59 -5.89
CA THR A 125 -13.83 32.87 -6.89
C THR A 125 -12.93 32.11 -7.86
N GLY A 126 -13.19 30.80 -8.01
CA GLY A 126 -12.39 29.93 -8.88
C GLY A 126 -11.03 29.54 -8.31
N SER A 127 -10.76 29.79 -7.03
CA SER A 127 -9.51 29.41 -6.35
C SER A 127 -8.23 29.81 -7.12
N PRO A 128 -8.05 31.10 -7.43
CA PRO A 128 -7.03 31.56 -8.36
C PRO A 128 -5.60 31.22 -7.91
N PHE A 129 -5.31 31.22 -6.60
CA PHE A 129 -3.99 30.85 -6.09
C PHE A 129 -3.74 29.35 -6.20
N THR A 130 -4.76 28.50 -6.01
CA THR A 130 -4.61 27.05 -6.20
C THR A 130 -4.17 26.73 -7.63
N LEU A 131 -4.85 27.32 -8.63
CA LEU A 131 -4.52 27.16 -10.05
C LEU A 131 -3.12 27.72 -10.38
N ALA A 132 -2.79 28.89 -9.82
CA ALA A 132 -1.47 29.48 -10.01
C ALA A 132 -0.35 28.62 -9.39
N PHE A 133 -0.57 28.06 -8.20
CA PHE A 133 0.39 27.17 -7.57
C PHE A 133 0.52 25.87 -8.33
N GLU A 134 -0.56 25.25 -8.80
CA GLU A 134 -0.53 24.05 -9.65
C GLU A 134 0.31 24.28 -10.93
N ALA A 135 0.11 25.42 -11.58
CA ALA A 135 0.90 25.86 -12.73
C ALA A 135 2.33 26.30 -12.37
N ARG A 136 2.72 26.18 -11.09
CA ARG A 136 4.06 26.50 -10.56
C ARG A 136 4.46 27.96 -10.74
N VAL A 137 3.49 28.87 -10.65
CA VAL A 137 3.71 30.32 -10.75
C VAL A 137 4.34 30.85 -9.46
N ARG A 138 5.67 30.85 -9.38
CA ARG A 138 6.40 31.29 -8.18
C ARG A 138 6.14 32.76 -7.81
N THR A 139 5.82 33.59 -8.81
CA THR A 139 5.50 35.01 -8.61
C THR A 139 4.19 35.24 -7.86
N ALA A 140 3.33 34.22 -7.73
CA ALA A 140 2.07 34.28 -6.97
C ALA A 140 2.24 34.17 -5.44
N LEU A 141 3.38 33.66 -4.95
CA LEU A 141 3.60 33.42 -3.51
C LEU A 141 3.58 34.70 -2.65
N ARG A 142 4.21 35.78 -3.12
CA ARG A 142 4.19 37.07 -2.41
C ARG A 142 2.82 37.74 -2.45
N PRO A 143 2.16 37.87 -3.62
CA PRO A 143 0.76 38.26 -3.74
C PRO A 143 -0.16 37.52 -2.76
N PHE A 144 -0.01 36.20 -2.66
CA PHE A 144 -0.78 35.38 -1.73
C PHE A 144 -0.61 35.81 -0.25
N LEU A 145 0.63 35.99 0.20
CA LEU A 145 0.92 36.44 1.56
C LEU A 145 0.38 37.85 1.83
N GLU A 146 0.50 38.75 0.85
CA GLU A 146 -0.06 40.10 0.92
C GLU A 146 -1.59 40.07 1.03
N CYS A 147 -2.27 39.22 0.25
CA CYS A 147 -3.72 39.04 0.33
C CYS A 147 -4.16 38.57 1.71
N LYS A 148 -3.47 37.59 2.32
CA LYS A 148 -3.80 37.14 3.68
C LYS A 148 -3.62 38.23 4.74
N GLN A 149 -2.65 39.13 4.56
CA GLN A 149 -2.43 40.25 5.48
C GLN A 149 -3.47 41.36 5.28
N ARG A 150 -3.85 41.62 4.02
CA ARG A 150 -4.76 42.72 3.64
C ARG A 150 -6.23 42.40 3.88
N TYR A 151 -6.62 41.12 3.77
CA TYR A 151 -8.00 40.65 3.90
C TYR A 151 -8.13 39.57 4.99
N PRO A 152 -8.01 39.93 6.28
CA PRO A 152 -8.14 38.97 7.39
C PRO A 152 -9.45 38.18 7.36
N GLU A 153 -10.53 38.78 6.88
CA GLU A 153 -11.86 38.18 6.74
C GLU A 153 -11.93 37.04 5.72
N LEU A 154 -11.01 37.01 4.74
CA LEU A 154 -10.91 35.97 3.71
C LEU A 154 -9.81 34.95 4.01
N THR A 155 -9.23 34.99 5.21
CA THR A 155 -8.06 34.17 5.56
C THR A 155 -8.34 32.68 5.41
N THR A 156 -9.55 32.22 5.77
CA THR A 156 -9.93 30.81 5.73
C THR A 156 -9.97 30.30 4.29
N GLU A 157 -10.62 31.03 3.40
CA GLU A 157 -10.78 30.71 1.98
C GLU A 157 -9.44 30.78 1.25
N LEU A 158 -8.60 31.78 1.57
CA LEU A 158 -7.23 31.86 1.06
C LEU A 158 -6.36 30.71 1.58
N GLN A 159 -6.50 30.35 2.87
CA GLN A 159 -5.75 29.24 3.46
C GLN A 159 -6.07 27.93 2.75
N GLU A 160 -7.36 27.66 2.47
CA GLU A 160 -7.78 26.44 1.79
C GLU A 160 -7.17 26.33 0.38
N GLN A 161 -6.99 27.44 -0.34
CA GLN A 161 -6.32 27.43 -1.64
C GLN A 161 -4.86 26.93 -1.56
N ALA A 162 -4.11 27.38 -0.54
CA ALA A 162 -2.73 26.94 -0.34
C ALA A 162 -2.64 25.51 0.19
N ASP A 163 -3.57 25.10 1.07
CA ASP A 163 -3.63 23.75 1.64
C ASP A 163 -3.99 22.72 0.57
N CYS A 164 -4.95 23.04 -0.31
CA CYS A 164 -5.31 22.21 -1.46
C CYS A 164 -4.11 22.00 -2.40
N ALA A 165 -3.40 23.08 -2.74
CA ALA A 165 -2.17 22.98 -3.53
C ALA A 165 -1.09 22.14 -2.80
N LEU A 166 -0.95 22.27 -1.47
CA LEU A 166 0.01 21.50 -0.69
C LEU A 166 -0.31 19.99 -0.73
N ARG A 167 -1.58 19.60 -0.61
CA ARG A 167 -2.01 18.20 -0.75
C ARG A 167 -1.62 17.64 -2.12
N LYS A 168 -1.90 18.38 -3.20
CA LYS A 168 -1.51 17.99 -4.56
C LYS A 168 -0.01 17.82 -4.73
N PHE A 169 0.80 18.78 -4.27
CA PHE A 169 2.25 18.69 -4.40
C PHE A 169 2.89 17.63 -3.49
N ALA A 170 2.25 17.32 -2.36
CA ALA A 170 2.67 16.20 -1.53
C ALA A 170 2.47 14.86 -2.27
N TYR A 171 1.34 14.70 -2.98
CA TYR A 171 1.10 13.54 -3.84
C TYR A 171 2.00 13.51 -5.07
N ASP A 172 2.33 14.65 -5.68
CA ASP A 172 3.26 14.66 -6.82
C ASP A 172 4.71 14.36 -6.37
N GLY A 173 5.00 14.42 -5.07
CA GLY A 173 6.34 14.28 -4.53
C GLY A 173 7.23 15.51 -4.78
N ASP A 174 6.66 16.67 -5.11
CA ASP A 174 7.40 17.89 -5.45
C ASP A 174 7.91 18.59 -4.18
N LEU A 175 9.09 18.17 -3.72
CA LEU A 175 9.71 18.70 -2.50
C LEU A 175 9.90 20.23 -2.53
N LYS A 176 10.15 20.81 -3.71
CA LYS A 176 10.38 22.25 -3.87
C LYS A 176 9.09 23.00 -3.59
N TRP A 177 7.99 22.61 -4.21
CA TRP A 177 6.70 23.28 -4.01
C TRP A 177 6.08 23.00 -2.65
N VAL A 178 6.23 21.78 -2.13
CA VAL A 178 5.90 21.48 -0.72
C VAL A 178 6.64 22.45 0.21
N SER A 179 7.94 22.65 0.01
CA SER A 179 8.73 23.56 0.85
C SER A 179 8.32 25.02 0.72
N LEU A 180 7.96 25.47 -0.49
CA LEU A 180 7.51 26.84 -0.75
C LEU A 180 6.13 27.11 -0.16
N LEU A 181 5.20 26.17 -0.26
CA LEU A 181 3.87 26.29 0.32
C LEU A 181 3.90 26.22 1.85
N MET A 182 4.72 25.34 2.41
CA MET A 182 5.01 25.33 3.86
C MET A 182 5.60 26.68 4.32
N TRP A 183 6.46 27.31 3.51
CA TRP A 183 6.97 28.65 3.79
C TRP A 183 5.86 29.73 3.69
N ALA A 184 4.93 29.57 2.76
CA ALA A 184 3.77 30.45 2.61
C ALA A 184 2.69 30.23 3.69
N GLY A 185 2.87 29.26 4.59
CA GLY A 185 1.97 28.98 5.70
C GLY A 185 0.83 28.01 5.37
N ALA A 186 0.97 27.19 4.33
CA ALA A 186 0.06 26.05 4.11
C ALA A 186 0.18 25.04 5.26
N ASP A 187 -0.95 24.51 5.74
CA ASP A 187 -1.01 23.53 6.82
C ASP A 187 -1.07 22.11 6.27
N PRO A 188 -0.05 21.26 6.51
CA PRO A 188 -0.07 19.87 6.05
C PRO A 188 -1.14 18.99 6.72
N ARG A 189 -1.76 19.47 7.79
CA ARG A 189 -2.79 18.77 8.58
C ARG A 189 -4.20 19.13 8.14
N SER A 190 -4.35 20.17 7.31
CA SER A 190 -5.64 20.58 6.78
C SER A 190 -6.27 19.44 5.97
N ARG A 191 -7.49 19.08 6.34
CA ARG A 191 -8.30 18.05 5.70
C ARG A 191 -9.15 18.68 4.61
N GLY A 192 -9.07 18.16 3.40
CA GLY A 192 -9.90 18.63 2.29
C GLY A 192 -9.73 17.77 1.05
N PRO A 193 -10.43 18.13 -0.03
CA PRO A 193 -10.33 17.43 -1.31
C PRO A 193 -8.94 17.62 -1.92
N LYS A 194 -8.59 16.73 -2.84
CA LYS A 194 -7.41 16.90 -3.70
C LYS A 194 -7.78 17.69 -4.94
N LEU A 195 -6.80 18.42 -5.48
CA LEU A 195 -6.97 19.16 -6.72
C LEU A 195 -7.20 18.20 -7.91
N GLY A 196 -8.32 18.38 -8.62
CA GLY A 196 -8.72 17.56 -9.77
C GLY A 196 -9.85 16.55 -9.49
N ASP A 197 -10.25 16.38 -8.24
CA ASP A 197 -11.38 15.52 -7.84
C ASP A 197 -12.70 16.31 -7.85
N GLU A 198 -12.94 17.13 -8.89
CA GLU A 198 -14.25 17.77 -9.08
C GLU A 198 -15.31 16.68 -9.35
N TYR A 199 -15.99 16.29 -8.27
CA TYR A 199 -17.16 15.42 -8.30
C TYR A 199 -18.25 16.07 -9.16
N ASP A 200 -18.70 15.35 -10.20
CA ASP A 200 -19.93 15.67 -10.92
C ASP A 200 -21.10 15.48 -9.94
N GLY A 201 -21.66 16.60 -9.47
CA GLY A 201 -22.50 16.67 -8.28
C GLY A 201 -23.74 15.76 -8.31
N GLY A 202 -23.63 14.58 -7.69
CA GLY A 202 -24.77 13.81 -7.19
C GLY A 202 -25.04 14.22 -5.74
N ALA A 203 -26.18 14.86 -5.49
CA ALA A 203 -26.50 15.56 -4.25
C ALA A 203 -26.78 14.67 -3.02
N ASP A 204 -26.53 13.35 -3.06
CA ASP A 204 -27.14 12.42 -2.09
C ASP A 204 -26.20 11.42 -1.38
N GLU A 205 -24.87 11.55 -1.44
CA GLU A 205 -23.97 10.67 -0.66
C GLU A 205 -22.85 11.44 0.07
N GLU A 206 -22.56 11.02 1.30
CA GLU A 206 -21.69 11.69 2.28
C GLU A 206 -20.31 12.10 1.70
N ILE A 207 -20.02 13.41 1.75
CA ILE A 207 -18.89 14.12 1.11
C ILE A 207 -17.48 13.74 1.66
N ASP A 208 -17.35 12.79 2.60
CA ASP A 208 -16.13 12.58 3.43
C ASP A 208 -15.19 11.46 2.95
N GLU A 209 -15.53 10.66 1.94
CA GLU A 209 -14.68 9.50 1.55
C GLU A 209 -13.35 9.89 0.86
N ASP A 210 -13.30 11.05 0.19
CA ASP A 210 -12.10 11.50 -0.57
C ASP A 210 -11.28 12.59 0.14
N TYR A 211 -11.62 12.94 1.38
CA TYR A 211 -10.88 13.95 2.13
C TYR A 211 -9.53 13.40 2.60
N THR A 212 -8.47 14.16 2.32
CA THR A 212 -7.09 13.76 2.60
C THR A 212 -6.32 14.90 3.26
N THR A 213 -5.09 14.60 3.68
CA THR A 213 -4.13 15.58 4.21
C THR A 213 -2.82 15.47 3.44
N ALA A 214 -1.98 16.50 3.49
CA ALA A 214 -0.70 16.43 2.79
C ALA A 214 0.20 15.31 3.35
N LEU A 215 0.07 15.01 4.65
CA LEU A 215 0.75 13.89 5.30
C LEU A 215 0.33 12.54 4.68
N LYS A 216 -0.97 12.32 4.48
CA LYS A 216 -1.49 11.11 3.83
C LYS A 216 -1.05 11.01 2.37
N GLU A 217 -1.17 12.10 1.62
CA GLU A 217 -0.73 12.14 0.22
C GLU A 217 0.77 11.81 0.06
N ALA A 218 1.62 12.28 0.98
CA ALA A 218 3.04 11.93 0.99
C ALA A 218 3.27 10.43 1.24
N CYS A 219 2.44 9.78 2.08
CA CYS A 219 2.47 8.33 2.29
C CYS A 219 1.97 7.57 1.05
N TYR A 220 0.91 8.03 0.40
CA TYR A 220 0.38 7.44 -0.84
C TYR A 220 1.40 7.48 -1.98
N GLN A 221 2.15 8.58 -2.09
CA GLN A 221 3.22 8.73 -3.08
C GLN A 221 4.52 8.02 -2.69
N GLU A 222 4.58 7.37 -1.52
CA GLU A 222 5.77 6.69 -1.03
C GLU A 222 6.99 7.64 -0.82
N SER A 223 6.73 8.94 -0.67
CA SER A 223 7.78 9.97 -0.62
C SER A 223 8.20 10.28 0.82
N LEU A 224 9.19 9.53 1.33
CA LEU A 224 9.77 9.78 2.65
C LEU A 224 10.33 11.20 2.79
N VAL A 225 10.92 11.75 1.72
CA VAL A 225 11.55 13.07 1.74
C VAL A 225 10.50 14.16 1.94
N VAL A 226 9.36 14.06 1.24
CA VAL A 226 8.22 14.96 1.45
C VAL A 226 7.64 14.78 2.85
N LEU A 227 7.38 13.54 3.28
CA LEU A 227 6.82 13.29 4.61
C LEU A 227 7.69 13.88 5.73
N LYS A 228 9.02 13.71 5.66
CA LYS A 228 9.96 14.34 6.60
C LYS A 228 9.90 15.86 6.55
N ARG A 229 9.72 16.45 5.36
CA ARG A 229 9.58 17.90 5.19
C ARG A 229 8.31 18.45 5.83
N LEU A 230 7.22 17.69 5.79
CA LEU A 230 5.92 18.02 6.39
C LEU A 230 5.91 17.91 7.92
N LYS A 231 6.89 17.21 8.50
CA LYS A 231 7.09 17.07 9.96
C LYS A 231 5.84 16.53 10.68
N PRO A 232 5.47 15.25 10.45
CA PRO A 232 4.48 14.58 11.29
C PRO A 232 4.91 14.64 12.76
N ASP A 233 3.95 14.92 13.61
CA ASP A 233 4.07 15.16 15.05
C ASP A 233 3.25 14.10 15.80
N PRO A 234 3.87 13.27 16.65
CA PRO A 234 3.19 12.21 17.38
C PRO A 234 2.06 12.68 18.31
N GLU A 235 2.11 13.93 18.78
CA GLU A 235 1.10 14.48 19.69
C GLU A 235 -0.12 15.06 18.96
N ARG A 236 0.08 15.46 17.69
CA ARG A 236 -0.95 16.18 16.91
C ARG A 236 -1.53 15.35 15.78
N ASP A 237 -0.76 14.40 15.25
CA ASP A 237 -1.09 13.67 14.03
C ASP A 237 -1.46 12.22 14.32
N ASN A 238 -2.41 11.70 13.53
CA ASN A 238 -2.81 10.30 13.59
C ASN A 238 -1.74 9.42 12.91
N LEU A 239 -0.65 9.15 13.63
CA LEU A 239 0.44 8.30 13.12
C LEU A 239 -0.02 6.88 12.79
N THR A 240 -1.07 6.39 13.45
CA THR A 240 -1.69 5.09 13.15
C THR A 240 -2.28 5.07 11.75
N GLU A 241 -3.00 6.12 11.34
CA GLU A 241 -3.54 6.24 9.99
C GLU A 241 -2.40 6.31 8.95
N LEU A 242 -1.38 7.13 9.19
CA LEU A 242 -0.23 7.25 8.29
C LEU A 242 0.53 5.91 8.16
N LEU A 243 0.70 5.17 9.27
CA LEU A 243 1.34 3.86 9.28
C LEU A 243 0.52 2.87 8.43
N ASN A 244 -0.81 2.88 8.59
CA ASN A 244 -1.70 2.02 7.83
C ASN A 244 -1.70 2.35 6.32
N CYS A 245 -1.63 3.64 5.94
CA CYS A 245 -1.42 4.07 4.55
C CYS A 245 -0.10 3.52 3.99
N ALA A 246 1.02 3.75 4.69
CA ALA A 246 2.34 3.29 4.25
C ALA A 246 2.44 1.76 4.15
N SER A 247 1.76 1.02 5.04
CA SER A 247 1.70 -0.44 5.02
C SER A 247 0.84 -1.00 3.89
N PHE A 248 -0.17 -0.27 3.42
CA PHE A 248 -0.98 -0.68 2.27
C PHE A 248 -0.15 -0.75 0.98
N PHE A 249 0.81 0.16 0.80
CA PHE A 249 1.75 0.18 -0.34
C PHE A 249 3.10 -0.47 -0.03
N ALA A 250 3.24 -1.17 1.11
CA ALA A 250 4.49 -1.80 1.54
C ALA A 250 5.73 -0.86 1.44
N CYS A 251 5.63 0.35 2.02
CA CYS A 251 6.69 1.36 2.01
C CYS A 251 7.58 1.28 3.25
N LYS A 252 8.59 0.41 3.23
CA LYS A 252 9.49 0.14 4.36
C LYS A 252 10.07 1.39 5.01
N GLU A 253 10.61 2.31 4.22
CA GLU A 253 11.32 3.48 4.74
C GLU A 253 10.38 4.47 5.46
N ILE A 254 9.13 4.58 5.01
CA ILE A 254 8.09 5.37 5.68
C ILE A 254 7.61 4.66 6.94
N ILE A 255 7.34 3.35 6.87
CA ILE A 255 6.95 2.54 8.03
C ILE A 255 7.99 2.69 9.14
N LYS A 256 9.27 2.49 8.80
CA LYS A 256 10.38 2.66 9.73
C LYS A 256 10.40 4.05 10.36
N TYR A 257 10.34 5.10 9.53
CA TYR A 257 10.34 6.47 10.03
C TYR A 257 9.16 6.78 10.96
N LEU A 258 7.95 6.33 10.62
CA LEU A 258 6.76 6.52 11.44
C LEU A 258 6.89 5.80 12.79
N LEU A 259 7.40 4.57 12.81
CA LEU A 259 7.66 3.83 14.05
C LEU A 259 8.73 4.51 14.90
N GLU A 260 9.81 5.02 14.28
CA GLU A 260 10.89 5.74 14.97
C GLU A 260 10.41 7.03 15.64
N ILE A 261 9.45 7.75 15.04
CA ILE A 261 8.87 8.95 15.66
C ILE A 261 7.78 8.63 16.69
N GLY A 262 7.34 7.37 16.82
CA GLY A 262 6.42 6.94 17.88
C GLY A 262 5.07 6.40 17.42
N ALA A 263 4.89 6.05 16.14
CA ALA A 263 3.70 5.35 15.68
C ALA A 263 3.55 4.00 16.42
N LYS A 264 2.35 3.71 16.91
CA LYS A 264 2.09 2.43 17.61
C LYS A 264 1.97 1.30 16.58
N PRO A 265 2.79 0.24 16.68
CA PRO A 265 2.75 -0.88 15.74
C PRO A 265 1.50 -1.76 15.89
N ASN A 266 0.87 -1.74 17.07
CA ASN A 266 -0.31 -2.51 17.42
C ASN A 266 -1.46 -1.56 17.77
N ASP A 267 -2.36 -1.36 16.83
CA ASP A 267 -3.46 -0.38 16.87
C ASP A 267 -4.84 -1.02 17.00
N LYS A 268 -4.94 -2.35 16.83
CA LYS A 268 -6.22 -3.07 16.85
C LYS A 268 -6.71 -3.29 18.28
N PRO A 269 -8.04 -3.38 18.52
CA PRO A 269 -8.62 -3.62 19.85
C PRO A 269 -8.12 -4.90 20.54
N ASN A 270 -7.75 -5.93 19.78
CA ASN A 270 -7.20 -7.19 20.30
C ASN A 270 -5.68 -7.16 20.56
N GLY A 271 -5.05 -5.98 20.45
CA GLY A 271 -3.62 -5.77 20.63
C GLY A 271 -2.77 -6.19 19.43
N ALA A 272 -3.38 -6.42 18.27
CA ALA A 272 -2.69 -6.80 17.04
C ALA A 272 -2.37 -5.58 16.15
N SER A 273 -1.61 -5.82 15.09
CA SER A 273 -1.19 -4.82 14.12
C SER A 273 -2.06 -4.81 12.87
N MET A 274 -2.74 -3.69 12.58
CA MET A 274 -3.41 -3.49 11.30
C MET A 274 -2.41 -3.32 10.16
N ALA A 275 -1.27 -2.68 10.43
CA ALA A 275 -0.17 -2.55 9.49
C ALA A 275 0.30 -3.93 8.96
N MET A 276 0.38 -4.95 9.82
CA MET A 276 0.70 -6.32 9.37
C MET A 276 -0.39 -6.89 8.46
N ASP A 277 -1.67 -6.73 8.79
CA ASP A 277 -2.78 -7.19 7.94
C ASP A 277 -2.77 -6.49 6.57
N ARG A 278 -2.45 -5.19 6.53
CA ARG A 278 -2.31 -4.41 5.28
C ARG A 278 -1.14 -4.92 4.43
N CYS A 279 0.04 -5.13 5.00
CA CYS A 279 1.17 -5.71 4.28
C CYS A 279 0.85 -7.13 3.77
N LEU A 280 0.19 -7.98 4.56
CA LEU A 280 -0.22 -9.31 4.10
C LEU A 280 -1.25 -9.26 2.96
N SER A 281 -2.12 -8.24 2.95
CA SER A 281 -3.10 -8.03 1.87
C SER A 281 -2.44 -7.50 0.59
N HIS A 282 -1.39 -6.68 0.73
CA HIS A 282 -0.59 -6.19 -0.40
C HIS A 282 0.02 -7.34 -1.23
N LEU A 283 0.39 -8.46 -0.59
CA LEU A 283 0.84 -9.67 -1.29
C LEU A 283 -0.17 -10.20 -2.34
N ASP A 284 -1.48 -10.12 -2.05
CA ASP A 284 -2.52 -10.55 -3.00
C ASP A 284 -2.78 -9.47 -4.06
N PHE A 285 -2.68 -8.19 -3.69
CA PHE A 285 -2.88 -7.07 -4.60
C PHE A 285 -1.90 -7.10 -5.78
N GLU A 286 -0.60 -7.26 -5.52
CA GLU A 286 0.40 -7.41 -6.58
C GLU A 286 0.11 -8.65 -7.46
N ALA A 287 -0.31 -9.75 -6.85
CA ALA A 287 -0.64 -10.98 -7.57
C ALA A 287 -1.84 -10.83 -8.52
N ILE A 288 -2.86 -10.08 -8.10
CA ILE A 288 -4.07 -9.81 -8.87
C ILE A 288 -3.75 -8.88 -10.04
N LEU A 289 -3.11 -7.76 -9.78
CA LEU A 289 -2.78 -6.75 -10.80
C LEU A 289 -1.96 -7.34 -11.94
N TYR A 290 -0.91 -8.10 -11.61
CA TYR A 290 0.01 -8.62 -12.62
C TYR A 290 -0.39 -10.01 -13.15
N ARG A 291 -1.50 -10.60 -12.67
CA ARG A 291 -1.98 -11.96 -13.03
C ARG A 291 -0.88 -13.03 -12.95
N GLN A 292 0.06 -12.86 -12.03
CA GLN A 292 1.23 -13.72 -11.89
C GLN A 292 1.15 -14.56 -10.61
N ARG A 293 1.92 -15.64 -10.60
CA ARG A 293 2.19 -16.41 -9.40
C ARG A 293 3.08 -15.59 -8.47
N ILE A 294 2.79 -15.58 -7.18
CA ILE A 294 3.55 -14.80 -6.19
C ILE A 294 4.87 -15.54 -5.94
N THR A 295 5.99 -14.98 -6.40
CA THR A 295 7.29 -15.61 -6.23
C THR A 295 7.98 -15.16 -4.95
N ARG A 296 8.91 -15.97 -4.43
CA ARG A 296 9.76 -15.58 -3.28
C ARG A 296 10.48 -14.24 -3.48
N TRP A 297 10.89 -13.93 -4.71
CA TRP A 297 11.55 -12.66 -5.04
C TRP A 297 10.58 -11.49 -5.17
N GLY A 298 9.39 -11.72 -5.75
CA GLY A 298 8.38 -10.69 -5.91
C GLY A 298 7.91 -10.09 -4.58
N VAL A 299 7.81 -10.92 -3.54
CA VAL A 299 7.35 -10.48 -2.22
C VAL A 299 8.41 -9.79 -1.37
N ARG A 300 9.65 -9.65 -1.86
CA ARG A 300 10.78 -9.15 -1.06
C ARG A 300 10.45 -7.81 -0.40
N ARG A 301 9.88 -6.87 -1.16
CA ARG A 301 9.46 -5.55 -0.66
C ARG A 301 8.54 -5.68 0.56
N THR A 302 7.50 -6.50 0.44
CA THR A 302 6.52 -6.74 1.51
C THR A 302 7.15 -7.46 2.71
N MET A 303 8.01 -8.44 2.47
CA MET A 303 8.71 -9.18 3.53
C MET A 303 9.64 -8.27 4.34
N GLU A 304 10.34 -7.33 3.69
CA GLU A 304 11.16 -6.34 4.38
C GLU A 304 10.32 -5.39 5.25
N CYS A 305 9.10 -5.04 4.82
CA CYS A 305 8.16 -4.25 5.63
C CYS A 305 7.66 -5.02 6.85
N LEU A 306 7.28 -6.29 6.66
CA LEU A 306 6.88 -7.16 7.76
C LEU A 306 8.01 -7.33 8.77
N GLU A 307 9.25 -7.49 8.30
CA GLU A 307 10.42 -7.57 9.17
C GLU A 307 10.61 -6.30 10.01
N GLU A 308 10.43 -5.13 9.40
CA GLU A 308 10.52 -3.85 10.10
C GLU A 308 9.44 -3.69 11.18
N LEU A 309 8.21 -4.08 10.86
CA LEU A 309 7.08 -4.06 11.80
C LEU A 309 7.35 -4.98 13.01
N VAL A 310 7.77 -6.23 12.80
CA VAL A 310 8.01 -7.16 13.91
C VAL A 310 9.24 -6.79 14.73
N LYS A 311 10.23 -6.10 14.16
CA LYS A 311 11.36 -5.52 14.92
C LYS A 311 10.87 -4.47 15.92
N HIS A 312 9.83 -3.72 15.57
CA HIS A 312 9.19 -2.75 16.45
C HIS A 312 8.09 -3.36 17.32
N GLY A 313 7.95 -4.69 17.37
CA GLY A 313 7.02 -5.37 18.26
C GLY A 313 5.59 -5.50 17.72
N ALA A 314 5.39 -5.37 16.39
CA ALA A 314 4.11 -5.67 15.78
C ALA A 314 3.72 -7.14 15.99
N ILE A 315 2.45 -7.37 16.32
CA ILE A 315 1.86 -8.68 16.58
C ILE A 315 0.81 -8.97 15.51
N TRP A 316 0.94 -10.10 14.84
CA TRP A 316 -0.08 -10.60 13.93
C TRP A 316 -1.03 -11.55 14.65
N ARG A 317 -2.29 -11.12 14.75
CA ARG A 317 -3.42 -11.92 15.23
C ARG A 317 -4.65 -11.55 14.39
N PRO A 318 -5.17 -12.47 13.56
CA PRO A 318 -6.38 -12.23 12.78
C PRO A 318 -7.60 -12.12 13.71
N ASP A 319 -8.48 -11.15 13.42
CA ASP A 319 -9.65 -10.85 14.27
C ASP A 319 -10.78 -11.85 14.07
N ASP A 320 -10.82 -12.44 12.89
CA ASP A 320 -11.91 -13.29 12.43
C ASP A 320 -11.41 -14.36 11.46
N SER A 321 -12.31 -15.30 11.17
CA SER A 321 -12.07 -16.39 10.22
C SER A 321 -11.85 -15.88 8.78
N TRP A 322 -12.41 -14.72 8.42
CA TRP A 322 -12.30 -14.14 7.08
C TRP A 322 -10.88 -13.64 6.80
N ARG A 323 -10.26 -12.86 7.70
CA ARG A 323 -8.88 -12.39 7.62
C ARG A 323 -7.91 -13.55 7.50
N MET A 324 -8.05 -14.56 8.37
CA MET A 324 -7.25 -15.78 8.29
C MET A 324 -7.43 -16.50 6.94
N SER A 325 -8.66 -16.59 6.44
CA SER A 325 -8.95 -17.21 5.14
C SER A 325 -8.39 -16.42 3.96
N THR A 326 -8.37 -15.09 4.04
CA THR A 326 -7.76 -14.21 3.04
C THR A 326 -6.26 -14.43 2.97
N VAL A 327 -5.55 -14.41 4.11
CA VAL A 327 -4.11 -14.70 4.16
C VAL A 327 -3.80 -16.09 3.58
N ARG A 328 -4.59 -17.12 3.94
CA ARG A 328 -4.44 -18.47 3.34
C ARG A 328 -4.62 -18.45 1.81
N ARG A 329 -5.61 -17.72 1.30
CA ARG A 329 -5.87 -17.62 -0.15
C ARG A 329 -4.70 -16.99 -0.89
N THR A 330 -4.13 -15.93 -0.33
CA THR A 330 -2.93 -15.27 -0.85
C THR A 330 -1.75 -16.24 -0.88
N LEU A 331 -1.48 -16.94 0.23
CA LEU A 331 -0.38 -17.89 0.32
C LEU A 331 -0.53 -19.09 -0.64
N TYR A 332 -1.75 -19.54 -0.94
CA TYR A 332 -1.95 -20.60 -1.96
C TYR A 332 -1.49 -20.21 -3.36
N ARG A 333 -1.46 -18.90 -3.66
CA ARG A 333 -1.00 -18.35 -4.94
C ARG A 333 0.50 -18.08 -4.94
N ALA A 334 1.17 -18.24 -3.80
CA ALA A 334 2.58 -18.01 -3.62
C ALA A 334 3.43 -19.27 -3.72
N ASP A 335 4.74 -19.09 -3.87
CA ASP A 335 5.70 -20.17 -3.67
C ASP A 335 5.63 -20.67 -2.22
N PRO A 336 5.67 -21.99 -1.95
CA PRO A 336 5.63 -22.54 -0.61
C PRO A 336 6.68 -21.94 0.34
N GLU A 337 7.85 -21.59 -0.20
CA GLU A 337 8.96 -20.93 0.51
C GLU A 337 8.56 -19.59 1.11
N VAL A 338 7.64 -18.83 0.49
CA VAL A 338 7.13 -17.56 1.04
C VAL A 338 6.42 -17.80 2.38
N THR A 339 5.61 -18.86 2.47
CA THR A 339 4.95 -19.22 3.72
C THR A 339 5.98 -19.63 4.78
N VAL A 340 7.01 -20.37 4.39
CA VAL A 340 8.09 -20.75 5.33
C VAL A 340 8.81 -19.51 5.84
N ASP A 341 9.18 -18.57 4.96
CA ASP A 341 9.85 -17.33 5.34
C ASP A 341 8.99 -16.48 6.30
N LEU A 342 7.67 -16.40 6.04
CA LEU A 342 6.73 -15.72 6.92
C LEU A 342 6.64 -16.38 8.30
N LEU A 343 6.53 -17.71 8.35
CA LEU A 343 6.50 -18.48 9.61
C LEU A 343 7.81 -18.31 10.39
N MET A 344 8.96 -18.36 9.69
CA MET A 344 10.27 -18.11 10.30
C MET A 344 10.34 -16.72 10.93
N LEU A 345 9.84 -15.70 10.22
CA LEU A 345 9.80 -14.33 10.71
C LEU A 345 8.96 -14.24 12.00
N PHE A 346 7.75 -14.83 11.99
CA PHE A 346 6.85 -14.79 13.13
C PHE A 346 7.39 -15.51 14.36
N ILE A 347 7.99 -16.69 14.17
CA ILE A 347 8.60 -17.47 15.24
C ILE A 347 9.81 -16.72 15.83
N LYS A 348 10.68 -16.19 14.97
CA LYS A 348 11.90 -15.48 15.39
C LYS A 348 11.58 -14.28 16.28
N HIS A 349 10.53 -13.52 15.95
CA HIS A 349 10.15 -12.30 16.67
C HIS A 349 9.04 -12.51 17.70
N ARG A 350 8.54 -13.74 17.87
CA ARG A 350 7.36 -14.06 18.72
C ARG A 350 6.15 -13.17 18.40
N SER A 351 5.99 -12.77 17.14
CA SER A 351 4.93 -11.86 16.70
C SER A 351 3.60 -12.56 16.46
N CYS A 352 3.49 -13.87 16.67
CA CYS A 352 2.28 -14.65 16.52
C CYS A 352 2.25 -15.80 17.54
N SER A 353 1.08 -16.20 18.01
CA SER A 353 0.96 -17.33 18.95
C SER A 353 1.11 -18.67 18.24
N GLU A 354 1.57 -19.70 18.96
CA GLU A 354 1.68 -21.06 18.42
C GLU A 354 0.34 -21.59 17.91
N GLU A 355 -0.75 -21.26 18.61
CA GLU A 355 -2.11 -21.62 18.21
C GLU A 355 -2.49 -21.02 16.85
N THR A 356 -2.25 -19.71 16.66
CA THR A 356 -2.54 -19.03 15.40
C THR A 356 -1.67 -19.55 14.25
N LEU A 357 -0.39 -19.85 14.50
CA LEU A 357 0.49 -20.49 13.51
C LEU A 357 -0.02 -21.88 13.12
N CYS A 358 -0.40 -22.70 14.10
CA CYS A 358 -0.98 -24.02 13.87
C CYS A 358 -2.28 -23.92 13.09
N GLU A 359 -3.12 -22.93 13.40
CA GLU A 359 -4.37 -22.68 12.71
C GLU A 359 -4.13 -22.28 11.25
N LEU A 360 -3.16 -21.39 10.97
CA LEU A 360 -2.80 -20.97 9.61
C LEU A 360 -2.46 -22.18 8.72
N VAL A 361 -1.65 -23.11 9.23
CA VAL A 361 -1.20 -24.32 8.50
C VAL A 361 -2.15 -25.51 8.63
N ARG A 362 -3.22 -25.41 9.43
CA ARG A 362 -4.15 -26.51 9.71
C ARG A 362 -4.81 -27.11 8.46
N PRO A 363 -5.34 -26.31 7.50
CA PRO A 363 -6.16 -26.85 6.42
C PRO A 363 -5.42 -27.85 5.52
N PRO A 364 -6.08 -28.94 5.05
CA PRO A 364 -5.44 -29.96 4.21
C PRO A 364 -4.80 -29.40 2.94
N LYS A 365 -5.46 -28.43 2.29
CA LYS A 365 -4.95 -27.75 1.10
C LYS A 365 -3.63 -27.01 1.38
N MET A 366 -3.51 -26.36 2.54
CA MET A 366 -2.28 -25.69 2.98
C MET A 366 -1.16 -26.71 3.21
N ARG A 367 -1.46 -27.82 3.88
CA ARG A 367 -0.45 -28.88 4.11
C ARG A 367 0.05 -29.49 2.80
N GLN A 368 -0.85 -29.71 1.84
CA GLN A 368 -0.47 -30.20 0.52
C GLN A 368 0.41 -29.18 -0.22
N HIS A 369 0.06 -27.90 -0.16
CA HIS A 369 0.84 -26.82 -0.75
C HIS A 369 2.26 -26.74 -0.16
N LEU A 370 2.39 -26.93 1.15
CA LEU A 370 3.66 -26.86 1.88
C LEU A 370 4.48 -28.16 1.88
N LYS A 371 3.99 -29.23 1.25
CA LYS A 371 4.68 -30.53 1.19
C LYS A 371 6.12 -30.45 0.65
N PRO A 372 6.45 -29.62 -0.37
CA PRO A 372 7.84 -29.46 -0.82
C PRO A 372 8.79 -28.94 0.28
N CYS A 373 8.27 -28.20 1.25
CA CYS A 373 9.04 -27.58 2.33
C CYS A 373 8.89 -28.28 3.69
N GLU A 374 8.38 -29.51 3.73
CA GLU A 374 8.10 -30.25 4.98
C GLU A 374 9.31 -30.30 5.94
N LYS A 375 10.51 -30.48 5.40
CA LYS A 375 11.76 -30.50 6.20
C LYS A 375 12.04 -29.16 6.90
N ASN A 376 11.73 -28.04 6.24
CA ASN A 376 11.92 -26.71 6.82
C ASN A 376 10.92 -26.47 7.95
N LEU A 377 9.66 -26.85 7.75
CA LEU A 377 8.62 -26.72 8.77
C LEU A 377 8.90 -27.58 10.00
N LEU A 378 9.40 -28.80 9.82
CA LEU A 378 9.84 -29.65 10.92
C LEU A 378 10.97 -29.01 11.75
N ARG A 379 11.91 -28.29 11.12
CA ARG A 379 12.97 -27.53 11.82
C ARG A 379 12.40 -26.37 12.64
N LEU A 380 11.24 -25.86 12.26
CA LEU A 380 10.49 -24.82 12.99
C LEU A 380 9.55 -25.39 14.06
N GLY A 381 9.55 -26.72 14.27
CA GLY A 381 8.66 -27.38 15.22
C GLY A 381 7.25 -27.63 14.69
N LEU A 382 6.95 -27.28 13.43
CA LEU A 382 5.65 -27.44 12.80
C LEU A 382 5.58 -28.77 12.04
N ASP A 383 5.00 -29.79 12.68
CA ASP A 383 4.83 -31.11 12.08
C ASP A 383 3.48 -31.26 11.35
N LEU A 384 3.50 -31.11 10.03
CA LEU A 384 2.32 -31.15 9.16
C LEU A 384 1.69 -32.54 8.98
N ARG A 385 2.36 -33.61 9.40
CA ARG A 385 1.86 -34.99 9.26
C ARG A 385 0.54 -35.17 10.02
N SER A 386 -0.43 -35.85 9.42
CA SER A 386 -1.66 -36.27 10.11
C SER A 386 -1.35 -37.27 11.23
N ALA A 387 -2.25 -37.41 12.20
CA ALA A 387 -2.10 -38.43 13.25
C ALA A 387 -1.90 -39.84 12.68
N ARG A 388 -2.58 -40.14 11.56
CA ARG A 388 -2.43 -41.39 10.81
C ARG A 388 -1.04 -41.53 10.20
N GLU A 389 -0.50 -40.50 9.56
CA GLU A 389 0.86 -40.52 8.99
C GLU A 389 1.95 -40.60 10.07
N LYS A 390 1.74 -39.93 11.22
CA LYS A 390 2.63 -40.05 12.38
C LYS A 390 2.62 -41.48 12.93
N ALA A 391 1.43 -42.08 13.09
CA ALA A 391 1.27 -43.45 13.53
C ALA A 391 1.88 -44.46 12.53
N GLU A 392 1.67 -44.26 11.23
CA GLU A 392 2.22 -45.14 10.20
C GLU A 392 3.75 -45.04 10.15
N LYS A 393 4.32 -43.84 10.20
CA LYS A 393 5.78 -43.67 10.27
C LYS A 393 6.37 -44.25 11.55
N ALA A 394 5.68 -44.10 12.69
CA ALA A 394 6.09 -44.74 13.94
C ALA A 394 6.01 -46.28 13.85
N ARG A 395 5.00 -46.82 13.16
CA ARG A 395 4.85 -48.25 12.88
C ARG A 395 5.97 -48.77 11.98
N ILE A 396 6.30 -48.06 10.90
CA ILE A 396 7.41 -48.41 10.00
C ILE A 396 8.74 -48.37 10.75
N GLU A 397 8.99 -47.34 11.56
CA GLU A 397 10.21 -47.23 12.36
C GLU A 397 10.31 -48.33 13.43
N ALA A 398 9.19 -48.67 14.08
CA ALA A 398 9.12 -49.81 14.99
C ALA A 398 9.39 -51.14 14.26
N ALA A 399 8.84 -51.33 13.06
CA ALA A 399 9.09 -52.51 12.23
C ALA A 399 10.56 -52.60 11.79
N ARG A 400 11.18 -51.47 11.43
CA ARG A 400 12.61 -51.37 11.11
C ARG A 400 13.46 -51.78 12.31
N GLN A 401 13.17 -51.26 13.49
CA GLN A 401 13.89 -51.63 14.71
C GLN A 401 13.71 -53.11 15.07
N ALA A 402 12.50 -53.66 14.90
CA ALA A 402 12.23 -55.08 15.09
C ALA A 402 13.02 -55.94 14.10
N TYR A 403 13.07 -55.56 12.82
CA TYR A 403 13.85 -56.27 11.79
C TYR A 403 15.35 -56.30 12.14
N VAL A 404 15.93 -55.17 12.54
CA VAL A 404 17.34 -55.10 12.98
C VAL A 404 17.59 -56.01 14.19
N LEU A 405 16.66 -56.06 15.14
CA LEU A 405 16.76 -56.93 16.31
C LEU A 405 16.63 -58.42 15.95
N LEU A 406 15.75 -58.79 15.00
CA LEU A 406 15.63 -60.16 14.50
C LEU A 406 16.91 -60.63 13.79
N ASN A 407 17.71 -59.72 13.22
CA ASN A 407 19.02 -60.09 12.66
C ASN A 407 20.07 -60.34 13.74
N ARG A 408 19.86 -59.87 14.97
CA ARG A 408 20.78 -60.02 16.09
C ARG A 408 20.37 -61.11 17.09
N TYR A 409 19.07 -61.37 17.21
CA TYR A 409 18.50 -62.29 18.19
C TYR A 409 17.48 -63.22 17.52
N ASN A 410 17.56 -64.51 17.81
CA ASN A 410 16.54 -65.47 17.44
C ASN A 410 15.36 -65.35 18.41
N ARG A 411 14.16 -65.10 17.88
CA ARG A 411 12.96 -64.79 18.67
C ARG A 411 12.43 -66.03 19.39
N GLU A 412 12.42 -67.20 18.75
CA GLU A 412 12.00 -68.46 19.37
C GLU A 412 12.92 -68.83 20.53
N GLN A 413 14.23 -68.79 20.31
CA GLN A 413 15.22 -69.07 21.35
C GLN A 413 15.07 -68.10 22.53
N LEU A 414 14.91 -66.79 22.23
CA LEU A 414 14.71 -65.78 23.26
C LEU A 414 13.43 -66.01 24.08
N TYR A 415 12.36 -66.50 23.44
CA TYR A 415 11.14 -66.86 24.13
C TYR A 415 11.36 -68.07 25.05
N GLU A 416 11.95 -69.14 24.55
CA GLU A 416 12.23 -70.34 25.36
C GLU A 416 13.12 -70.02 26.56
N GLU A 417 14.17 -69.23 26.36
CA GLU A 417 15.09 -68.82 27.42
C GLU A 417 14.39 -67.96 28.50
N VAL A 418 13.55 -67.02 28.09
CA VAL A 418 12.81 -66.13 29.02
C VAL A 418 11.74 -66.87 29.83
N TRP A 419 11.22 -68.00 29.31
CA TRP A 419 10.24 -68.85 29.99
C TRP A 419 10.85 -70.06 30.73
N SER A 420 12.14 -70.33 30.55
CA SER A 420 12.89 -71.40 31.24
C SER A 420 13.74 -70.88 32.40
N GLU A 421 14.29 -69.67 32.29
CA GLU A 421 15.15 -69.07 33.30
C GLU A 421 14.70 -67.66 33.71
N SER A 422 15.12 -67.22 34.90
CA SER A 422 14.86 -65.86 35.38
C SER A 422 15.41 -64.82 34.41
N THR A 423 14.65 -63.75 34.17
CA THR A 423 14.99 -62.68 33.21
C THR A 423 16.38 -62.07 33.45
N GLN A 424 16.89 -62.08 34.69
CA GLN A 424 18.23 -61.59 35.03
C GLN A 424 19.36 -62.46 34.50
N LYS A 425 19.19 -63.78 34.58
CA LYS A 425 20.16 -64.75 34.04
C LYS A 425 20.20 -64.68 32.52
N VAL A 426 19.02 -64.64 31.89
CA VAL A 426 18.89 -64.50 30.44
C VAL A 426 19.49 -63.18 29.96
N ALA A 427 19.25 -62.07 30.68
CA ALA A 427 19.81 -60.77 30.32
C ALA A 427 21.35 -60.81 30.33
N LYS A 428 21.94 -61.45 31.35
CA LYS A 428 23.40 -61.65 31.44
C LYS A 428 23.95 -62.49 30.29
N LYS A 429 23.25 -63.55 29.84
CA LYS A 429 23.67 -64.39 28.69
C LYS A 429 23.77 -63.57 27.39
N TYR A 430 22.86 -62.64 27.17
CA TYR A 430 22.86 -61.76 26.00
C TYR A 430 23.70 -60.47 26.18
N GLY A 431 24.41 -60.31 27.31
CA GLY A 431 25.18 -59.09 27.61
C GLY A 431 24.33 -57.83 27.77
N LEU A 432 23.06 -57.99 28.17
CA LEU A 432 22.08 -56.91 28.35
C LEU A 432 21.76 -56.71 29.84
N SER A 433 21.27 -55.53 30.19
CA SER A 433 20.61 -55.32 31.48
C SER A 433 19.18 -55.88 31.46
N ASP A 434 18.57 -56.12 32.63
CA ASP A 434 17.17 -56.54 32.76
C ASP A 434 16.22 -55.66 31.95
N VAL A 435 16.45 -54.34 32.00
CA VAL A 435 15.69 -53.33 31.23
C VAL A 435 16.01 -53.40 29.72
N GLY A 436 17.26 -53.71 29.36
CA GLY A 436 17.68 -53.92 27.98
C GLY A 436 16.99 -55.13 27.34
N LEU A 437 17.01 -56.28 28.03
CA LEU A 437 16.32 -57.50 27.60
C LEU A 437 14.80 -57.27 27.52
N ALA A 438 14.22 -56.58 28.51
CA ALA A 438 12.81 -56.18 28.49
C ALA A 438 12.43 -55.38 27.23
N LYS A 439 13.29 -54.43 26.82
CA LYS A 439 13.08 -53.64 25.60
C LYS A 439 13.17 -54.49 24.33
N VAL A 440 14.11 -55.43 24.26
CA VAL A 440 14.25 -56.37 23.13
C VAL A 440 13.00 -57.26 23.04
N CYS A 441 12.59 -57.90 24.12
CA CYS A 441 11.37 -58.74 24.14
C CYS A 441 10.12 -57.93 23.74
N LYS A 442 9.98 -56.69 24.24
CA LYS A 442 8.85 -55.81 23.87
C LYS A 442 8.83 -55.49 22.37
N LYS A 443 9.98 -55.17 21.77
CA LYS A 443 10.09 -54.83 20.34
C LYS A 443 9.91 -56.05 19.43
N LEU A 444 10.28 -57.24 19.89
CA LEU A 444 10.10 -58.51 19.17
C LEU A 444 8.75 -59.20 19.46
N ASN A 445 7.88 -58.55 20.24
CA ASN A 445 6.61 -59.10 20.69
C ASN A 445 6.76 -60.51 21.31
N VAL A 446 7.80 -60.68 22.14
CA VAL A 446 8.04 -61.87 22.95
C VAL A 446 7.35 -61.67 24.30
N PRO A 447 6.29 -62.43 24.61
CA PRO A 447 5.62 -62.30 25.90
C PRO A 447 6.58 -62.75 26.99
N ARG A 448 6.58 -62.02 28.11
CA ARG A 448 7.42 -62.31 29.26
C ARG A 448 6.56 -62.79 30.42
N PRO A 449 7.09 -63.65 31.31
CA PRO A 449 6.39 -64.01 32.52
C PRO A 449 6.10 -62.78 33.39
N GLY A 450 4.92 -62.73 34.00
CA GLY A 450 4.48 -61.61 34.82
C GLY A 450 5.36 -61.37 36.06
N VAL A 451 5.26 -60.18 36.65
CA VAL A 451 6.03 -59.82 37.86
C VAL A 451 5.71 -60.81 38.99
N GLY A 452 6.75 -61.41 39.58
CA GLY A 452 6.61 -62.43 40.63
C GLY A 452 6.39 -63.86 40.12
N HIS A 453 6.29 -64.12 38.81
CA HIS A 453 6.18 -65.48 38.27
C HIS A 453 7.35 -66.37 38.70
N TRP A 454 8.59 -65.89 38.54
CA TRP A 454 9.79 -66.63 38.93
C TRP A 454 9.97 -66.74 40.45
N ALA A 455 9.51 -65.75 41.21
CA ALA A 455 9.50 -65.79 42.67
C ALA A 455 8.48 -66.82 43.20
N LYS A 456 7.30 -66.92 42.58
CA LYS A 456 6.26 -67.91 42.90
C LYS A 456 6.66 -69.33 42.48
N LYS A 457 7.32 -69.48 41.33
CA LYS A 457 7.85 -70.77 40.85
C LYS A 457 8.98 -71.31 41.75
N ALA A 458 9.78 -70.43 42.35
CA ALA A 458 10.81 -70.81 43.32
C ALA A 458 10.25 -71.18 44.71
N ALA A 459 8.99 -70.83 45.00
CA ALA A 459 8.33 -71.04 46.28
C ALA A 459 7.36 -72.26 46.32
N GLU A 460 7.50 -73.22 45.37
CA GLU A 460 6.71 -74.47 45.29
C GLU A 460 5.18 -74.32 45.33
N ALA A 461 4.62 -73.19 44.88
CA ALA A 461 3.18 -72.98 44.79
C ALA A 461 2.71 -72.67 43.35
N TYR A 462 2.12 -73.70 42.73
CA TYR A 462 1.22 -73.71 41.56
C TYR A 462 1.76 -74.11 40.16
N GLY A 463 0.87 -74.81 39.45
CA GLY A 463 1.04 -75.51 38.19
C GLY A 463 0.95 -74.65 36.91
N LYS A 464 1.18 -75.36 35.80
CA LYS A 464 1.45 -74.85 34.44
C LYS A 464 0.59 -73.66 34.02
N ALA A 465 1.17 -72.47 34.03
CA ALA A 465 0.68 -71.36 33.22
C ALA A 465 0.99 -71.69 31.75
N SER A 466 -0.06 -71.88 30.95
CA SER A 466 0.07 -72.20 29.53
C SER A 466 0.67 -71.00 28.79
N PRO A 467 1.76 -71.18 28.02
CA PRO A 467 2.33 -70.09 27.24
C PRO A 467 1.33 -69.66 26.16
N VAL A 468 1.11 -68.35 26.01
CA VAL A 468 0.36 -67.82 24.87
C VAL A 468 1.11 -68.22 23.60
N ALA A 469 0.39 -68.78 22.62
CA ALA A 469 0.95 -69.34 21.39
C ALA A 469 1.91 -68.33 20.72
N PRO A 470 3.13 -68.76 20.33
CA PRO A 470 4.12 -67.87 19.76
C PRO A 470 3.69 -67.41 18.37
N ILE A 471 3.78 -66.11 18.11
CA ILE A 471 3.83 -65.59 16.73
C ILE A 471 5.12 -66.15 16.11
N VAL A 472 5.03 -66.94 15.05
CA VAL A 472 6.21 -67.55 14.41
C VAL A 472 7.12 -66.45 13.85
N GLU A 473 8.43 -66.50 14.12
CA GLU A 473 9.42 -65.50 13.65
C GLU A 473 9.34 -65.28 12.14
N SER A 474 9.03 -66.32 11.36
CA SER A 474 8.84 -66.23 9.91
C SER A 474 7.68 -65.30 9.51
N ILE A 475 6.61 -65.23 10.32
CA ILE A 475 5.47 -64.32 10.11
C ILE A 475 5.89 -62.90 10.45
N LEU A 476 6.55 -62.70 11.60
CA LEU A 476 7.04 -61.39 12.03
C LEU A 476 8.10 -60.82 11.07
N ARG A 477 9.01 -61.66 10.54
CA ARG A 477 9.98 -61.29 9.50
C ARG A 477 9.30 -60.91 8.19
N LYS A 478 8.29 -61.66 7.75
CA LYS A 478 7.52 -61.35 6.54
C LYS A 478 6.79 -60.02 6.68
N GLU A 479 6.14 -59.77 7.81
CA GLU A 479 5.42 -58.51 8.08
C GLU A 479 6.36 -57.31 8.21
N THR A 480 7.45 -57.43 8.97
CA THR A 480 8.45 -56.35 9.12
C THR A 480 9.16 -56.06 7.81
N LYS A 481 9.52 -57.09 7.03
CA LYS A 481 10.12 -56.93 5.69
C LYS A 481 9.13 -56.34 4.69
N ARG A 482 7.85 -56.71 4.74
CA ARG A 482 6.79 -56.11 3.89
C ARG A 482 6.59 -54.63 4.20
N LEU A 483 6.46 -54.28 5.48
CA LEU A 483 6.28 -52.88 5.91
C LEU A 483 7.51 -52.02 5.62
N PHE A 484 8.72 -52.57 5.79
CA PHE A 484 9.97 -51.91 5.44
C PHE A 484 10.16 -51.77 3.92
N GLY A 485 9.99 -52.86 3.16
CA GLY A 485 10.19 -52.91 1.71
C GLY A 485 9.19 -52.08 0.92
N ALA A 486 7.95 -51.94 1.41
CA ALA A 486 6.97 -51.02 0.83
C ALA A 486 7.35 -49.54 1.03
N ALA A 487 8.17 -49.22 2.04
CA ALA A 487 8.59 -47.85 2.35
C ALA A 487 9.89 -47.42 1.63
N THR A 488 10.75 -48.36 1.22
CA THR A 488 12.03 -48.09 0.55
C THR A 488 11.97 -48.16 -0.98
N GLY A 489 10.79 -48.42 -1.56
CA GLY A 489 10.56 -48.38 -3.01
C GLY A 489 11.60 -49.16 -3.81
N ASN A 490 11.63 -50.49 -3.67
CA ASN A 490 12.41 -51.40 -4.53
C ASN A 490 13.85 -50.95 -4.88
N CYS A 491 14.54 -50.27 -3.97
CA CYS A 491 15.98 -50.08 -4.06
C CYS A 491 16.65 -51.29 -3.42
N ASP A 492 17.11 -52.21 -4.26
CA ASP A 492 18.05 -53.25 -3.89
C ASP A 492 19.31 -52.58 -3.31
N ILE A 493 19.47 -52.68 -1.99
CA ILE A 493 20.72 -52.32 -1.30
C ILE A 493 21.50 -53.63 -1.17
N LYS A 494 22.60 -53.72 -1.92
CA LYS A 494 23.67 -54.71 -1.73
C LYS A 494 24.42 -54.47 -0.44
#